data_AF-A0AAJ6YMW8-F1
#
_entry.id   AF-A0AAJ6YMW8-F1
#
_cell.length_a   1.000
_cell.length_b   1.000
_cell.length_c   1.000
_cell.angle_alpha   90.00
_cell.angle_beta   90.00
_cell.angle_gamma   90.00
#
_symmetry.space_group_name_H-M   'P 1'
#
loop_
_entity.id
_entity.type
_entity.pdbx_description
1 polymer ?
#
loop_
_entity_poly.entity_id
_entity_poly.type
_entity_poly.pdbx_seq_one_letter_code
_entity_poly.pdbx_strand_id
1 'polypeptide(L)'
;MSDDDRDIDIESDEGDDSDSRQRHSNNQQYFSQAEKRAHHNALERKRRDHIKDSFSSLRDSVPSLQGEKVASRAQILKKAAEYIQFMRRKNTSHQQDIDDLKRQNNLLESQNSFFHKVRTLEKAKITGHFAAESCEVSKSDSMGIGNYNDSESESSDSETGRTIRHPKKLKVAGLHH
;
A
#
# COMPACT_ATOMS: atom_id res chain seq x y z
N MET A 1 -33.03 26.49 48.91
CA MET A 1 -33.06 25.37 49.86
C MET A 1 -34.13 24.44 49.33
N SER A 2 -33.97 23.14 49.15
CA SER A 2 -32.88 22.18 49.21
C SER A 2 -33.50 20.87 48.69
N ASP A 3 -32.69 19.85 48.45
CA ASP A 3 -33.10 18.44 48.45
C ASP A 3 -33.66 17.91 47.12
N ASP A 4 -32.75 17.49 46.26
CA ASP A 4 -32.99 16.37 45.34
C ASP A 4 -31.75 15.45 45.35
N ASP A 5 -31.34 15.06 46.55
CA ASP A 5 -30.44 13.93 46.79
C ASP A 5 -31.27 12.65 46.63
N ARG A 6 -31.40 12.17 45.39
CA ARG A 6 -31.87 10.81 45.14
C ARG A 6 -30.68 9.86 45.25
N ASP A 7 -30.51 9.31 46.44
CA ASP A 7 -29.66 8.14 46.68
C ASP A 7 -30.09 7.02 45.73
N ILE A 8 -29.20 6.65 44.80
CA ILE A 8 -29.37 5.43 44.01
C ILE A 8 -28.86 4.31 44.90
N ASP A 9 -29.78 3.61 45.57
CA ASP A 9 -29.52 2.33 46.22
C ASP A 9 -29.16 1.31 45.12
N ILE A 10 -27.87 1.23 44.81
CA ILE A 10 -27.31 0.16 43.99
C ILE A 10 -27.20 -1.06 44.90
N GLU A 11 -28.29 -1.84 44.98
CA GLU A 11 -28.21 -3.17 45.56
C GLU A 11 -27.15 -3.96 44.76
N SER A 12 -26.00 -4.18 45.40
CA SER A 12 -25.00 -5.11 44.90
C SER A 12 -25.60 -6.49 45.06
N ASP A 13 -26.21 -6.97 43.98
CA ASP A 13 -26.61 -8.36 43.79
C ASP A 13 -25.38 -9.25 44.01
N GLU A 14 -25.25 -9.78 45.23
CA GLU A 14 -24.27 -10.80 45.58
C GLU A 14 -24.69 -12.10 44.88
N GLY A 15 -24.27 -12.21 43.62
CA GLY A 15 -24.37 -13.42 42.82
C GLY A 15 -23.56 -14.55 43.44
N ASP A 16 -24.24 -15.31 44.28
CA ASP A 16 -24.24 -16.77 44.44
C ASP A 16 -22.98 -17.52 43.96
N ASP A 17 -22.36 -18.16 44.93
CA ASP A 17 -21.16 -18.99 44.90
C ASP A 17 -21.44 -20.30 44.13
N SER A 18 -21.52 -20.21 42.80
CA SER A 18 -21.60 -21.40 41.94
C SER A 18 -20.21 -22.00 41.70
N ASP A 19 -19.79 -22.81 42.68
CA ASP A 19 -18.84 -23.91 42.56
C ASP A 19 -19.13 -24.74 41.30
N SER A 20 -18.38 -24.52 40.21
CA SER A 20 -18.17 -25.47 39.10
C SER A 20 -17.41 -24.86 37.90
N ARG A 21 -16.16 -24.41 38.05
CA ARG A 21 -15.25 -24.34 36.88
C ARG A 21 -13.83 -24.75 37.22
N GLN A 22 -13.51 -25.95 36.72
CA GLN A 22 -12.19 -26.37 36.26
C GLN A 22 -11.02 -26.15 37.23
N ARG A 23 -10.65 -27.26 37.87
CA ARG A 23 -9.28 -27.57 38.31
C ARG A 23 -8.24 -27.37 37.20
N HIS A 24 -7.81 -26.13 36.97
CA HIS A 24 -6.55 -25.78 36.31
C HIS A 24 -5.75 -24.76 37.13
N SER A 25 -5.95 -24.76 38.45
CA SER A 25 -5.13 -24.00 39.39
C SER A 25 -3.93 -24.84 39.79
N ASN A 26 -2.84 -24.77 39.03
CA ASN A 26 -1.53 -25.28 39.48
C ASN A 26 -0.35 -24.56 38.83
N ASN A 27 -0.45 -23.23 38.62
CA ASN A 27 0.70 -22.31 38.68
C ASN A 27 0.35 -20.81 38.61
N GLN A 28 -0.89 -20.40 38.90
CA GLN A 28 -1.21 -18.97 39.04
C GLN A 28 -0.73 -18.53 40.42
N GLN A 29 0.54 -18.11 40.47
CA GLN A 29 1.12 -17.37 41.58
C GLN A 29 0.07 -16.40 42.13
N TYR A 30 -0.29 -16.57 43.41
CA TYR A 30 -1.23 -15.71 44.11
C TYR A 30 -0.62 -14.32 44.25
N PHE A 31 -0.64 -13.55 43.17
CA PHE A 31 -0.30 -12.14 43.22
C PHE A 31 -1.28 -11.47 44.16
N SER A 32 -0.73 -10.84 45.19
CA SER A 32 -1.46 -9.94 46.07
C SER A 32 -2.23 -8.92 45.24
N GLN A 33 -3.33 -8.39 45.80
CA GLN A 33 -4.09 -7.33 45.14
C GLN A 33 -3.19 -6.14 44.75
N ALA A 34 -2.13 -5.87 45.51
CA ALA A 34 -1.12 -4.88 45.21
C ALA A 34 -0.30 -5.23 43.95
N GLU A 35 0.15 -6.48 43.82
CA GLU A 35 0.89 -6.95 42.64
C GLU A 35 0.05 -6.95 41.37
N LYS A 36 -1.23 -7.34 41.45
CA LYS A 36 -2.16 -7.23 40.30
C LYS A 36 -2.30 -5.79 39.82
N ARG A 37 -2.45 -4.84 40.75
CA ARG A 37 -2.49 -3.38 40.43
C ARG A 37 -1.17 -2.90 39.84
N ALA A 38 -0.04 -3.32 40.39
CA ALA A 38 1.28 -2.96 39.90
C ALA A 38 1.51 -3.47 38.46
N HIS A 39 1.15 -4.73 38.19
CA HIS A 39 1.23 -5.33 36.86
C HIS A 39 0.35 -4.60 35.84
N HIS A 40 -0.90 -4.30 36.19
CA HIS A 40 -1.79 -3.52 35.34
C HIS A 40 -1.23 -2.12 35.02
N ASN A 41 -0.69 -1.42 36.03
CA ASN A 41 -0.05 -0.12 35.84
C ASN A 41 1.20 -0.18 34.95
N ALA A 42 1.97 -1.26 35.04
CA ALA A 42 3.13 -1.49 34.19
C ALA A 42 2.73 -1.70 32.73
N LEU A 43 1.70 -2.53 32.49
CA LEU A 43 1.17 -2.77 31.14
C LEU A 43 0.62 -1.48 30.52
N GLU A 44 -0.14 -0.68 31.27
CA GLU A 44 -0.69 0.56 30.75
C GLU A 44 0.41 1.61 30.47
N ARG A 45 1.48 1.65 31.26
CA ARG A 45 2.65 2.49 30.96
C ARG A 45 3.27 2.08 29.62
N LYS A 46 3.53 0.79 29.42
CA LYS A 46 4.04 0.25 28.15
C LYS A 46 3.12 0.64 26.99
N ARG A 47 1.80 0.49 27.14
CA ARG A 47 0.83 0.91 26.12
C ARG A 47 0.94 2.40 25.78
N ARG A 48 1.04 3.26 26.80
CA ARG A 48 1.19 4.72 26.60
C ARG A 48 2.49 5.09 25.91
N ASP A 49 3.58 4.40 26.20
CA ASP A 49 4.88 4.61 25.54
C ASP A 49 4.79 4.26 24.04
N HIS A 50 4.18 3.11 23.70
CA HIS A 50 3.95 2.72 22.30
C HIS A 50 3.09 3.74 21.53
N ILE A 51 2.07 4.31 22.19
CA ILE A 51 1.25 5.37 21.59
C ILE A 51 2.07 6.65 21.39
N LYS A 52 2.90 7.02 22.37
CA LYS A 52 3.79 8.19 22.26
C LYS A 52 4.75 8.05 21.07
N ASP A 53 5.29 6.85 20.86
CA ASP A 53 6.15 6.56 19.71
C ASP A 53 5.37 6.67 18.39
N SER A 54 4.17 6.10 18.34
CA SER A 54 3.27 6.24 17.18
C SER A 54 2.96 7.71 16.84
N PHE A 55 2.72 8.56 17.84
CA PHE A 55 2.51 10.00 17.65
C PHE A 55 3.77 10.71 17.12
N SER A 56 4.95 10.28 17.56
CA SER A 56 6.23 10.83 17.09
C SER A 56 6.45 10.49 15.61
N SER A 57 6.26 9.22 15.23
CA SER A 57 6.32 8.77 13.83
C SER A 57 5.29 9.48 12.95
N LEU A 58 4.06 9.69 13.46
CA LEU A 58 3.02 10.41 12.72
C LEU A 58 3.41 11.87 12.49
N ARG A 59 3.91 12.56 13.52
CA ARG A 59 4.39 13.95 13.40
C ARG A 59 5.47 14.07 12.33
N ASP A 60 6.45 13.17 12.37
CA ASP A 60 7.59 13.22 11.46
C ASP A 60 7.19 12.91 10.00
N SER A 61 6.06 12.24 9.79
CA SER A 61 5.49 11.96 8.46
C SER A 61 4.68 13.12 7.87
N VAL A 62 4.36 14.15 8.65
CA VAL A 62 3.56 15.30 8.22
C VAL A 62 4.48 16.51 8.00
N PRO A 63 4.72 16.96 6.75
CA PRO A 63 5.72 17.98 6.45
C PRO A 63 5.53 19.31 7.20
N SER A 64 4.29 19.72 7.45
CA SER A 64 3.99 20.97 8.16
C SER A 64 4.32 20.96 9.65
N LEU A 65 4.57 19.78 10.23
CA LEU A 65 4.97 19.59 11.62
C LEU A 65 6.49 19.33 11.76
N GLN A 66 7.19 19.10 10.66
CA GLN A 66 8.63 18.89 10.67
C GLN A 66 9.33 20.18 11.09
N GLY A 67 10.09 20.13 12.19
CA GLY A 67 10.76 21.30 12.78
C GLY A 67 9.98 21.98 13.90
N GLU A 68 8.73 21.59 14.16
CA GLU A 68 7.99 22.08 15.31
C GLU A 68 8.44 21.32 16.58
N LYS A 69 9.17 22.01 17.46
CA LYS A 69 9.78 21.40 18.67
C LYS A 69 8.74 20.76 19.60
N VAL A 70 7.52 21.30 19.64
CA VAL A 70 6.42 20.82 20.49
C VAL A 70 5.09 20.94 19.74
N ALA A 71 4.61 19.83 19.16
CA ALA A 71 3.27 19.74 18.58
C ALA A 71 2.36 18.93 19.54
N SER A 72 1.20 19.47 19.90
CA SER A 72 0.24 18.76 20.74
C SER A 72 -0.41 17.58 19.99
N ARG A 73 -0.92 16.57 20.71
CA ARG A 73 -1.61 15.41 20.10
C ARG A 73 -2.77 15.84 19.20
N ALA A 74 -3.56 16.83 19.64
CA ALA A 74 -4.68 17.35 18.85
C ALA A 74 -4.20 18.03 17.56
N GLN A 75 -3.12 18.81 17.62
CA GLN A 75 -2.53 19.42 16.42
C GLN A 75 -1.98 18.37 15.46
N ILE A 76 -1.29 17.34 15.96
CA ILE A 76 -0.77 16.24 15.12
C ILE A 76 -1.90 15.58 14.34
N LEU A 77 -3.00 15.21 15.02
CA LEU A 77 -4.15 14.59 14.37
C LEU A 77 -4.80 15.52 13.35
N LYS A 78 -4.99 16.80 13.69
CA LYS A 78 -5.57 17.80 12.79
C LYS A 78 -4.73 17.97 11.53
N LYS A 79 -3.42 18.18 11.68
CA LYS A 79 -2.50 18.39 10.56
C LYS A 79 -2.30 17.12 9.71
N ALA A 80 -2.32 15.94 10.32
CA ALA A 80 -2.32 14.68 9.58
C ALA A 80 -3.58 14.54 8.71
N ALA A 81 -4.77 14.83 9.27
CA ALA A 81 -6.02 14.78 8.51
C ALA A 81 -6.04 15.80 7.36
N GLU A 82 -5.61 17.04 7.61
CA GLU A 82 -5.45 18.07 6.58
C GLU A 82 -4.49 17.61 5.47
N TYR A 83 -3.35 17.00 5.85
CA TYR A 83 -2.34 16.54 4.90
C TYR A 83 -2.84 15.38 4.03
N ILE A 84 -3.60 14.42 4.60
CA ILE A 84 -4.24 13.34 3.83
C ILE A 84 -5.19 13.93 2.77
N GLN A 85 -6.04 14.87 3.16
CA GLN A 85 -6.97 15.51 2.23
C GLN A 85 -6.25 16.31 1.14
N PHE A 86 -5.18 17.01 1.50
CA PHE A 86 -4.31 17.71 0.56
C PHE A 86 -3.67 16.74 -0.45
N MET A 87 -3.06 15.65 0.03
CA MET A 87 -2.40 14.66 -0.83
C MET A 87 -3.38 13.95 -1.76
N ARG A 88 -4.62 13.67 -1.31
CA ARG A 88 -5.68 13.14 -2.18
C ARG A 88 -5.98 14.08 -3.35
N ARG A 89 -6.24 15.36 -3.07
CA ARG A 89 -6.50 16.37 -4.12
C ARG A 89 -5.31 16.53 -5.07
N LYS A 90 -4.09 16.57 -4.51
CA LYS A 90 -2.86 16.67 -5.29
C LYS A 90 -2.67 15.48 -6.22
N ASN A 91 -2.88 14.25 -5.73
CA ASN A 91 -2.80 13.04 -6.56
C ASN A 91 -3.85 13.04 -7.67
N THR A 92 -5.09 13.47 -7.40
CA THR A 92 -6.14 13.60 -8.42
C THR A 92 -5.74 14.60 -9.51
N SER A 93 -5.21 15.77 -9.13
CA SER A 93 -4.72 16.76 -10.10
C SER A 93 -3.60 16.18 -10.97
N HIS A 94 -2.61 15.53 -10.36
CA HIS A 94 -1.53 14.90 -11.13
C HIS A 94 -2.02 13.79 -12.04
N GLN A 95 -3.04 13.03 -11.63
CA GLN A 95 -3.65 12.03 -12.51
C GLN A 95 -4.33 12.67 -13.72
N GLN A 96 -5.02 13.80 -13.53
CA GLN A 96 -5.60 14.57 -14.64
C GLN A 96 -4.52 15.08 -15.60
N ASP A 97 -3.43 15.65 -15.07
CA ASP A 97 -2.30 16.11 -15.88
C ASP A 97 -1.70 14.97 -16.72
N ILE A 98 -1.53 13.79 -16.10
CA ILE A 98 -1.04 12.58 -16.79
C ILE A 98 -1.99 12.18 -17.93
N ASP A 99 -3.29 12.18 -17.68
CA ASP A 99 -4.28 11.75 -18.66
C ASP A 99 -4.40 12.73 -19.84
N ASP A 100 -4.30 14.03 -19.57
CA ASP A 100 -4.28 15.06 -20.60
C ASP A 100 -3.00 15.00 -21.45
N LEU A 101 -1.83 14.80 -20.82
CA LEU A 101 -0.57 14.61 -21.55
C LEU A 101 -0.60 13.34 -22.42
N LYS A 102 -1.19 12.24 -21.92
CA LYS A 102 -1.39 11.03 -22.72
C LYS A 102 -2.29 11.28 -23.91
N ARG A 103 -3.40 12.03 -23.74
CA ARG A 103 -4.30 12.39 -24.85
C ARG A 103 -3.56 13.21 -25.91
N GLN A 104 -2.77 14.20 -25.48
CA GLN A 104 -1.96 15.02 -26.38
C GLN A 104 -0.92 14.19 -27.14
N ASN A 105 -0.19 13.31 -26.47
CA ASN A 105 0.79 12.43 -27.11
C ASN A 105 0.14 11.51 -28.14
N ASN A 106 -1.00 10.89 -27.81
CA ASN A 106 -1.72 10.02 -28.76
C ASN A 106 -2.17 10.79 -30.02
N LEU A 107 -2.60 12.05 -29.86
CA LEU A 107 -2.99 12.89 -30.98
C LEU A 107 -1.79 13.22 -31.87
N LEU A 108 -0.65 13.58 -31.27
CA LEU A 108 0.59 13.86 -31.99
C LEU A 108 1.14 12.62 -32.69
N GLU A 109 1.13 11.46 -32.04
CA GLU A 109 1.55 10.19 -32.63
C GLU A 109 0.66 9.82 -33.83
N SER A 110 -0.66 10.02 -33.71
CA SER A 110 -1.60 9.81 -34.81
C SER A 110 -1.32 10.75 -36.00
N GLN A 111 -1.05 12.03 -35.73
CA GLN A 111 -0.70 13.00 -36.76
C GLN A 111 0.63 12.66 -37.45
N ASN A 112 1.65 12.29 -36.67
CA ASN A 112 2.94 11.86 -37.20
C ASN A 112 2.79 10.61 -38.10
N SER A 113 2.05 9.60 -37.63
CA SER A 113 1.76 8.39 -38.41
C SER A 113 1.05 8.71 -39.72
N PHE A 114 0.03 9.58 -39.68
CA PHE A 114 -0.68 10.05 -40.88
C PHE A 114 0.27 10.76 -41.86
N PHE A 115 1.08 11.70 -41.36
CA PHE A 115 2.04 12.44 -42.19
C PHE A 115 3.08 11.50 -42.82
N HIS A 116 3.60 10.52 -42.07
CA HIS A 116 4.49 9.50 -42.60
C HIS A 116 3.83 8.68 -43.72
N LYS A 117 2.56 8.29 -43.55
CA LYS A 117 1.81 7.56 -44.58
C LYS A 117 1.62 8.39 -45.85
N VAL A 118 1.20 9.65 -45.73
CA VAL A 118 1.06 10.57 -46.87
C VAL A 118 2.39 10.73 -47.60
N ARG A 119 3.48 10.99 -46.87
CA ARG A 119 4.82 11.14 -47.44
C ARG A 119 5.29 9.88 -48.19
N THR A 120 5.03 8.70 -47.65
CA THR A 120 5.37 7.43 -48.31
C THR A 120 4.58 7.25 -49.59
N LEU A 121 3.27 7.56 -49.58
CA LEU A 121 2.43 7.50 -50.79
C LEU A 121 2.86 8.51 -51.85
N GLU A 122 3.21 9.74 -51.45
CA GLU A 122 3.74 10.76 -52.37
C GLU A 122 5.06 10.32 -53.01
N LYS A 123 5.98 9.73 -52.22
CA LYS A 123 7.22 9.18 -52.76
C LYS A 123 6.95 8.07 -53.78
N ALA A 124 6.09 7.10 -53.44
CA ALA A 124 5.73 6.00 -54.35
C ALA A 124 5.09 6.50 -55.65
N LYS A 125 4.29 7.56 -55.59
CA LYS A 125 3.69 8.22 -56.75
C LYS A 125 4.75 8.85 -57.68
N ILE A 126 5.81 9.43 -57.12
CA ILE A 126 6.88 10.09 -57.89
C ILE A 126 7.87 9.08 -58.48
N THR A 127 8.24 8.04 -57.74
CA THR A 127 9.17 7.01 -58.23
C THR A 127 8.54 6.08 -59.28
N GLY A 128 7.24 6.22 -59.58
CA GLY A 128 6.55 5.42 -60.61
C GLY A 128 6.48 3.92 -60.29
N HIS A 129 6.84 3.53 -59.07
CA HIS A 129 6.87 2.14 -58.63
C HIS A 129 5.48 1.77 -58.07
N PHE A 130 4.54 1.50 -58.98
CA PHE A 130 3.33 0.76 -58.63
C PHE A 130 3.74 -0.69 -58.38
N ALA A 131 4.21 -0.99 -57.16
CA ALA A 131 4.35 -2.35 -56.71
C ALA A 131 2.95 -2.96 -56.65
N ALA A 132 2.56 -3.65 -57.72
CA ALA A 132 1.54 -4.67 -57.70
C ALA A 132 2.06 -5.81 -56.81
N GLU A 133 1.90 -5.68 -55.50
CA GLU A 133 1.96 -6.86 -54.64
C GLU A 133 0.58 -7.52 -54.69
N SER A 134 0.44 -8.40 -55.68
CA SER A 134 -0.59 -9.43 -55.70
C SER A 134 -0.57 -10.18 -54.38
N CYS A 135 -1.75 -10.27 -53.80
CA CYS A 135 -2.15 -11.32 -52.88
C CYS A 135 -1.90 -12.70 -53.51
N GLU A 136 -0.74 -13.30 -53.26
CA GLU A 136 -0.46 -14.70 -53.60
C GLU A 136 -0.60 -15.57 -52.34
N VAL A 137 -1.83 -16.06 -52.14
CA VAL A 137 -2.09 -17.26 -51.33
C VAL A 137 -1.48 -18.43 -52.10
N SER A 138 -0.37 -18.99 -51.60
CA SER A 138 0.13 -20.30 -52.02
C SER A 138 0.01 -21.29 -50.86
N LYS A 139 -0.87 -22.27 -51.06
CA LYS A 139 -1.16 -23.38 -50.17
C LYS A 139 -0.77 -24.67 -50.91
N SER A 140 0.17 -25.44 -50.33
CA SER A 140 0.49 -26.87 -50.51
C SER A 140 2.02 -27.07 -50.39
N ASP A 141 2.60 -28.15 -49.86
CA ASP A 141 2.16 -29.28 -49.07
C ASP A 141 3.42 -29.88 -48.38
N SER A 142 3.23 -30.40 -47.17
CA SER A 142 3.85 -31.59 -46.55
C SER A 142 5.32 -31.97 -46.86
N MET A 143 6.16 -31.91 -45.82
CA MET A 143 7.10 -32.95 -45.33
C MET A 143 7.37 -32.56 -43.86
N GLY A 144 6.93 -33.27 -42.83
CA GLY A 144 7.25 -34.66 -42.51
C GLY A 144 8.41 -34.68 -41.52
N ILE A 145 8.11 -34.87 -40.22
CA ILE A 145 8.89 -35.53 -39.14
C ILE A 145 8.63 -34.86 -37.78
N GLY A 146 8.16 -35.65 -36.80
CA GLY A 146 8.51 -35.46 -35.40
C GLY A 146 7.37 -35.38 -34.38
N ASN A 147 6.57 -36.44 -34.25
CA ASN A 147 5.68 -36.69 -33.12
C ASN A 147 6.45 -36.68 -31.79
N TYR A 148 5.95 -35.99 -30.75
CA TYR A 148 5.77 -36.56 -29.40
C TYR A 148 4.61 -35.82 -28.74
N ASN A 149 3.51 -36.55 -28.52
CA ASN A 149 2.43 -36.17 -27.65
C ASN A 149 2.80 -36.76 -26.28
N ASP A 150 2.82 -35.97 -25.22
CA ASP A 150 2.67 -36.52 -23.87
C ASP A 150 1.69 -35.66 -23.12
N SER A 151 0.73 -36.35 -22.54
CA SER A 151 -0.50 -35.84 -22.01
C SER A 151 -0.46 -35.99 -20.49
N GLU A 152 -1.38 -35.26 -19.85
CA GLU A 152 -1.86 -35.48 -18.48
C GLU A 152 -1.11 -34.82 -17.30
N SER A 153 -1.93 -34.09 -16.53
CA SER A 153 -1.99 -34.07 -15.05
C SER A 153 -1.71 -32.72 -14.36
N GLU A 154 -2.81 -31.99 -14.13
CA GLU A 154 -3.32 -31.59 -12.80
C GLU A 154 -2.33 -31.70 -11.60
N SER A 155 -2.11 -30.59 -10.86
CA SER A 155 -2.16 -30.54 -9.37
C SER A 155 -1.53 -29.26 -8.77
N SER A 156 -2.38 -28.49 -8.08
CA SER A 156 -2.24 -27.96 -6.71
C SER A 156 -0.97 -27.23 -6.20
N ASP A 157 -1.19 -25.96 -5.84
CA ASP A 157 -0.92 -25.29 -4.55
C ASP A 157 0.50 -24.88 -4.09
N SER A 158 0.50 -23.76 -3.34
CA SER A 158 1.47 -23.25 -2.37
C SER A 158 2.38 -22.07 -2.73
N GLU A 159 2.28 -21.07 -1.84
CA GLU A 159 3.05 -19.85 -1.70
C GLU A 159 4.56 -20.06 -1.47
N THR A 160 5.38 -19.05 -1.80
CA THR A 160 6.27 -18.33 -0.84
C THR A 160 7.19 -17.35 -1.57
N GLY A 161 7.38 -16.19 -0.93
CA GLY A 161 7.93 -14.97 -1.52
C GLY A 161 9.38 -15.04 -2.03
N ARG A 162 9.60 -14.46 -3.22
CA ARG A 162 10.92 -14.12 -3.75
C ARG A 162 11.54 -12.97 -2.96
N THR A 163 12.71 -13.22 -2.38
CA THR A 163 13.57 -12.22 -1.76
C THR A 163 14.23 -11.34 -2.85
N ILE A 164 13.96 -10.03 -2.82
CA ILE A 164 14.58 -9.04 -3.71
C ILE A 164 15.93 -8.64 -3.10
N ARG A 165 17.03 -8.91 -3.81
CA ARG A 165 18.39 -8.46 -3.43
C ARG A 165 18.63 -7.03 -3.94
N HIS A 166 19.03 -6.11 -3.06
CA HIS A 166 19.44 -4.75 -3.42
C HIS A 166 20.91 -4.69 -3.90
N PRO A 167 21.26 -3.87 -4.92
CA PRO A 167 22.66 -3.63 -5.27
C PRO A 167 23.31 -2.55 -4.38
N LYS A 168 24.60 -2.76 -4.03
CA LYS A 168 25.43 -1.91 -3.18
C LYS A 168 25.88 -0.64 -3.92
N LYS A 169 25.84 0.54 -3.26
CA LYS A 169 26.34 1.81 -3.79
C LYS A 169 27.87 1.87 -3.77
N LEU A 170 28.46 2.43 -4.84
CA LEU A 170 29.88 2.77 -4.98
C LEU A 170 30.23 4.00 -4.13
N LYS A 171 31.40 3.95 -3.49
CA LYS A 171 31.96 5.02 -2.65
C LYS A 171 32.91 5.88 -3.50
N VAL A 172 32.59 7.15 -3.68
CA VAL A 172 33.49 8.15 -4.29
C VAL A 172 34.34 8.74 -3.17
N ALA A 173 35.67 8.59 -3.28
CA ALA A 173 36.64 9.24 -2.41
C ALA A 173 36.86 10.69 -2.88
N GLY A 174 36.83 11.65 -1.95
CA GLY A 174 37.11 13.06 -2.22
C GLY A 174 38.60 13.32 -2.39
N LEU A 175 38.94 14.17 -3.37
CA LEU A 175 40.22 14.86 -3.42
C LEU A 175 40.18 16.05 -2.45
N HIS A 176 41.17 16.13 -1.57
CA HIS A 176 41.47 17.32 -0.78
C HIS A 176 42.35 18.27 -1.62
N HIS A 177 42.08 19.58 -1.49
CA HIS A 177 42.94 20.67 -1.94
C HIS A 177 44.20 20.78 -1.07
#